data_AF-A0A7C3ZQD9-F1
#
_entry.id   AF-A0A7C3ZQD9-F1
#
_cell.length_a   1.000
_cell.length_b   1.000
_cell.length_c   1.000
_cell.angle_alpha   90.00
_cell.angle_beta   90.00
_cell.angle_gamma   90.00
#
_symmetry.space_group_name_H-M   'P 1'
#
loop_
_entity.id
_entity.type
_entity.pdbx_description
1 polymer ?
#
loop_
_entity_poly.entity_id
_entity_poly.type
_entity_poly.pdbx_seq_one_letter_code
_entity_poly.pdbx_strand_id
1 'polypeptide(L)'
;MNSLKRVVAVLSIVSMVAVVAPVAQAVTAEELAAQIAALQAQLNQLLAQYQQLTGTSAGVPAACAGVTFTRNLSLGASGSDVKCLQAILNQSADTQVAASGAGSPGNETTYFGSLTQAAVVKFQTKNAISPAAGYVGPITRAKLNDILSAGAGGGAGGGVTPPTGAEGSISATVSASPITGGTVYAGGTGVAILGIDVKATGSDVKVNRLDVRFTTRPWLYVSAITVADGDTDVATMAVTSGNVIEEQVGTLYTVRVAGLNINVPKDTTKTIKVKINPILPVGDSGPITVTYYVPTYGIRGTDG
;
A
#
# COMPACT_ATOMS: atom_id res chain seq x y z
N MET A 1 26.56 -7.11 -117.22
CA MET A 1 27.28 -7.88 -116.18
C MET A 1 26.71 -7.53 -114.80
N ASN A 2 27.06 -8.29 -113.77
CA ASN A 2 26.83 -8.06 -112.33
C ASN A 2 27.15 -6.60 -111.92
N SER A 3 26.59 -5.96 -110.87
CA SER A 3 25.50 -6.24 -109.90
C SER A 3 25.15 -4.88 -109.17
N LEU A 4 24.40 -4.69 -108.07
CA LEU A 4 23.82 -5.58 -107.03
C LEU A 4 22.56 -4.96 -106.35
N LYS A 5 21.93 -5.76 -105.48
CA LYS A 5 20.85 -5.50 -104.48
C LYS A 5 21.30 -4.44 -103.44
N ARG A 6 20.48 -3.65 -102.72
CA ARG A 6 19.05 -3.68 -102.30
C ARG A 6 18.50 -2.22 -102.29
N VAL A 7 17.30 -1.87 -102.81
CA VAL A 7 15.94 -2.06 -102.25
C VAL A 7 15.79 -1.35 -100.87
N VAL A 8 15.30 -0.09 -100.79
CA VAL A 8 13.89 0.44 -100.83
C VAL A 8 13.20 0.41 -99.45
N ALA A 9 12.42 1.40 -98.96
CA ALA A 9 12.22 2.85 -99.26
C ALA A 9 11.27 3.46 -98.18
N VAL A 10 10.44 4.46 -98.56
CA VAL A 10 9.11 4.84 -97.99
C VAL A 10 9.03 6.07 -97.04
N LEU A 11 8.56 7.16 -97.67
CA LEU A 11 7.64 8.23 -97.22
C LEU A 11 7.86 8.99 -95.90
N SER A 12 8.10 10.29 -96.10
CA SER A 12 7.64 11.42 -95.27
C SER A 12 6.17 11.31 -94.83
N ILE A 13 5.88 11.70 -93.57
CA ILE A 13 4.51 11.89 -93.05
C ILE A 13 4.31 13.32 -92.54
N VAL A 14 3.07 13.79 -92.70
CA VAL A 14 2.52 15.12 -92.42
C VAL A 14 2.80 15.63 -91.00
N SER A 15 3.03 16.94 -90.87
CA SER A 15 3.09 17.64 -89.57
C SER A 15 1.70 17.70 -88.94
N MET A 16 1.57 17.23 -87.69
CA MET A 16 0.34 17.31 -86.90
C MET A 16 0.59 18.11 -85.63
N VAL A 17 -0.13 19.21 -85.45
CA VAL A 17 -0.02 20.07 -84.27
C VAL A 17 -0.64 19.36 -83.07
N ALA A 18 0.19 18.92 -82.13
CA ALA A 18 -0.27 18.36 -80.87
C ALA A 18 -0.83 19.47 -79.97
N VAL A 19 -2.14 19.46 -79.74
CA VAL A 19 -2.78 20.33 -78.76
C VAL A 19 -2.33 19.90 -77.36
N VAL A 20 -1.49 20.70 -76.71
CA VAL A 20 -1.12 20.50 -75.31
C VAL A 20 -2.30 20.91 -74.43
N ALA A 21 -3.24 19.99 -74.27
CA ALA A 21 -4.24 20.10 -73.21
C ALA A 21 -3.51 20.16 -71.86
N PRO A 22 -3.98 21.00 -70.90
CA PRO A 22 -3.48 20.92 -69.54
C PRO A 22 -3.86 19.55 -68.99
N VAL A 23 -2.87 18.66 -68.87
CA VAL A 23 -3.07 17.41 -68.14
C VAL A 23 -3.46 17.77 -66.72
N ALA A 24 -4.72 17.49 -66.37
CA ALA A 24 -5.13 17.54 -64.98
C ALA A 24 -4.17 16.63 -64.20
N GLN A 25 -3.51 17.19 -63.19
CA GLN A 25 -2.67 16.39 -62.29
C GLN A 25 -3.62 15.48 -61.51
N ALA A 26 -3.84 14.29 -62.06
CA ALA A 26 -4.54 13.22 -61.38
C ALA A 26 -3.72 12.92 -60.13
N VAL A 27 -4.34 13.07 -58.95
CA VAL A 27 -3.73 12.75 -57.66
C VAL A 27 -3.11 11.37 -57.78
N THR A 28 -1.78 11.35 -57.77
CA THR A 28 -0.98 10.16 -58.04
C THR A 28 -1.18 9.12 -56.94
N ALA A 29 -0.83 7.87 -57.21
CA ALA A 29 -0.86 6.84 -56.19
C ALA A 29 0.05 7.22 -55.00
N GLU A 30 1.16 7.89 -55.32
CA GLU A 30 2.12 8.50 -54.40
C GLU A 30 1.49 9.63 -53.56
N GLU A 31 0.78 10.58 -54.16
CA GLU A 31 0.11 11.67 -53.42
C GLU A 31 -1.02 11.15 -52.52
N LEU A 32 -1.81 10.19 -52.99
CA LEU A 32 -2.84 9.54 -52.18
C LEU A 32 -2.22 8.77 -51.00
N ALA A 33 -1.12 8.06 -51.23
CA ALA A 33 -0.37 7.38 -50.16
C ALA A 33 0.23 8.37 -49.15
N ALA A 34 0.75 9.51 -49.61
CA ALA A 34 1.25 10.58 -48.74
C ALA A 34 0.12 11.19 -47.88
N GLN A 35 -1.07 11.38 -48.44
CA GLN A 35 -2.23 11.88 -47.70
C GLN A 35 -2.75 10.87 -46.67
N ILE A 36 -2.73 9.56 -46.98
CA ILE A 36 -3.03 8.49 -46.02
C ILE A 36 -2.02 8.49 -44.86
N ALA A 37 -0.71 8.61 -45.15
CA ALA A 37 0.33 8.69 -44.13
C ALA A 37 0.17 9.92 -43.21
N ALA A 38 -0.20 11.08 -43.77
CA ALA A 38 -0.50 12.28 -43.00
C ALA A 38 -1.71 12.11 -42.07
N LEU A 39 -2.80 11.49 -42.55
CA LEU A 39 -3.99 11.18 -41.74
C LEU A 39 -3.67 10.19 -40.62
N GLN A 40 -2.84 9.16 -40.88
CA GLN A 40 -2.37 8.23 -39.85
C GLN A 40 -1.53 8.93 -38.77
N ALA A 41 -0.66 9.86 -39.15
CA ALA A 41 0.12 10.67 -38.21
C ALA A 41 -0.79 11.55 -37.32
N GLN A 42 -1.82 12.19 -37.90
CA GLN A 42 -2.82 12.95 -37.15
C GLN A 42 -3.62 12.06 -36.19
N LEU A 43 -4.01 10.85 -36.60
CA LEU A 43 -4.71 9.89 -35.74
C LEU A 43 -3.85 9.49 -34.53
N ASN A 44 -2.56 9.25 -34.75
CA ASN A 44 -1.60 8.94 -33.68
C ASN A 44 -1.37 10.13 -32.73
N GLN A 45 -1.33 11.37 -33.23
CA GLN A 45 -1.29 12.57 -32.38
C GLN A 45 -2.57 12.72 -31.55
N LEU A 46 -3.74 12.47 -32.15
CA LEU A 46 -5.02 12.58 -31.45
C LEU A 46 -5.19 11.50 -30.37
N LEU A 47 -4.67 10.29 -30.62
CA LEU A 47 -4.56 9.22 -29.62
C LEU A 47 -3.60 9.59 -28.48
N ALA A 48 -2.44 10.18 -28.77
CA ALA A 48 -1.51 10.66 -27.76
C ALA A 48 -2.13 11.80 -26.91
N GLN A 49 -2.84 12.74 -27.55
CA GLN A 49 -3.57 13.80 -26.86
C GLN A 49 -4.72 13.25 -26.02
N TYR A 50 -5.45 12.24 -26.51
CA TYR A 50 -6.49 11.57 -25.74
C TYR A 50 -5.90 10.91 -24.49
N GLN A 51 -4.81 10.15 -24.63
CA GLN A 51 -4.09 9.56 -23.48
C GLN A 51 -3.60 10.60 -22.47
N GLN A 52 -3.21 11.79 -22.94
CA GLN A 52 -2.81 12.90 -22.08
C GLN A 52 -4.01 13.55 -21.35
N LEU A 53 -5.19 13.63 -21.97
CA LEU A 53 -6.42 14.12 -21.33
C LEU A 53 -7.04 13.06 -20.40
N THR A 54 -6.94 11.77 -20.73
CA THR A 54 -7.22 10.65 -19.82
C THR A 54 -6.03 10.36 -18.90
N GLY A 55 -5.15 11.35 -18.68
CA GLY A 55 -3.99 11.30 -17.82
C GLY A 55 -4.30 11.02 -16.34
N THR A 56 -5.56 10.88 -15.95
CA THR A 56 -5.99 10.09 -14.78
C THR A 56 -5.84 8.58 -15.04
N SER A 57 -4.61 8.17 -15.33
CA SER A 57 -3.87 7.27 -14.45
C SER A 57 -4.73 6.19 -13.77
N ALA A 58 -4.81 5.02 -14.42
CA ALA A 58 -5.82 3.99 -14.15
C ALA A 58 -5.85 3.53 -12.67
N GLY A 59 -6.85 4.02 -11.92
CA GLY A 59 -7.02 3.76 -10.48
C GLY A 59 -7.12 5.02 -9.60
N VAL A 60 -6.88 6.22 -10.14
CA VAL A 60 -7.12 7.49 -9.42
C VAL A 60 -8.45 8.11 -9.85
N PRO A 61 -9.38 8.43 -8.92
CA PRO A 61 -10.63 9.10 -9.28
C PRO A 61 -10.38 10.53 -9.76
N ALA A 62 -11.16 11.02 -10.74
CA ALA A 62 -11.04 12.39 -11.25
C ALA A 62 -11.20 13.48 -10.16
N ALA A 63 -11.94 13.18 -9.08
CA ALA A 63 -12.06 14.05 -7.90
C ALA A 63 -10.75 14.27 -7.11
N CYS A 64 -9.69 13.52 -7.43
CA CYS A 64 -8.36 13.60 -6.82
C CYS A 64 -7.31 14.28 -7.71
N ALA A 65 -7.68 14.80 -8.88
CA ALA A 65 -6.73 15.47 -9.77
C ALA A 65 -6.06 16.67 -9.05
N GLY A 66 -4.73 16.62 -8.91
CA GLY A 66 -3.94 17.63 -8.20
C GLY A 66 -4.08 17.65 -6.67
N VAL A 67 -4.71 16.64 -6.06
CA VAL A 67 -4.87 16.54 -4.61
C VAL A 67 -3.69 15.80 -3.97
N THR A 68 -3.19 16.32 -2.85
CA THR A 68 -2.25 15.64 -1.96
C THR A 68 -2.69 15.83 -0.51
N PHE A 69 -2.75 14.76 0.28
CA PHE A 69 -3.22 14.79 1.66
C PHE A 69 -2.16 15.36 2.61
N THR A 70 -2.13 16.69 2.76
CA THR A 70 -1.16 17.41 3.60
C THR A 70 -1.65 17.60 5.05
N ARG A 71 -2.92 18.01 5.25
CA ARG A 71 -3.55 18.27 6.56
C ARG A 71 -4.37 17.09 7.09
N ASN A 72 -4.52 17.00 8.41
CA ASN A 72 -5.42 16.02 9.05
C ASN A 72 -6.90 16.29 8.66
N LEU A 73 -7.72 15.24 8.53
CA LEU A 73 -9.17 15.34 8.31
C LEU A 73 -9.95 14.60 9.41
N SER A 74 -11.08 15.19 9.82
CA SER A 74 -11.96 14.71 10.89
C SER A 74 -13.43 15.03 10.56
N LEU A 75 -14.37 14.53 11.37
CA LEU A 75 -15.77 14.97 11.34
C LEU A 75 -15.86 16.51 11.32
N GLY A 76 -16.70 17.05 10.44
CA GLY A 76 -16.87 18.50 10.24
C GLY A 76 -15.86 19.16 9.30
N ALA A 77 -14.76 18.49 8.94
CA ALA A 77 -13.81 19.02 7.96
C ALA A 77 -14.47 19.17 6.58
N SER A 78 -14.12 20.25 5.86
CA SER A 78 -14.56 20.48 4.48
C SER A 78 -13.38 20.75 3.55
N GLY A 79 -13.47 20.33 2.27
CA GLY A 79 -12.45 20.61 1.25
C GLY A 79 -12.51 19.71 0.00
N SER A 80 -11.65 19.99 -0.98
CA SER A 80 -11.44 19.14 -2.16
C SER A 80 -10.74 17.83 -1.81
N ASP A 81 -9.85 17.84 -0.81
CA ASP A 81 -9.25 16.67 -0.19
C ASP A 81 -10.30 15.72 0.43
N VAL A 82 -11.34 16.26 1.07
CA VAL A 82 -12.48 15.47 1.56
C VAL A 82 -13.25 14.84 0.39
N LYS A 83 -13.43 15.54 -0.73
CA LYS A 83 -14.09 14.98 -1.92
C LYS A 83 -13.26 13.86 -2.55
N CYS A 84 -11.94 14.05 -2.67
CA CYS A 84 -11.01 13.02 -3.11
C CYS A 84 -11.02 11.80 -2.17
N LEU A 85 -11.02 12.02 -0.86
CA LEU A 85 -11.13 10.95 0.14
C LEU A 85 -12.40 10.11 -0.07
N GLN A 86 -13.56 10.74 -0.24
CA GLN A 86 -14.80 10.03 -0.54
C GLN A 86 -14.68 9.22 -1.84
N ALA A 87 -14.06 9.78 -2.88
CA ALA A 87 -13.87 9.09 -4.15
C ALA A 87 -12.93 7.87 -4.05
N ILE A 88 -11.86 7.94 -3.24
CA ILE A 88 -10.98 6.80 -2.96
C ILE A 88 -11.74 5.72 -2.18
N LEU A 89 -12.48 6.12 -1.13
CA LEU A 89 -13.27 5.20 -0.30
C LEU A 89 -14.36 4.48 -1.12
N ASN A 90 -14.94 5.16 -2.10
CA ASN A 90 -15.96 4.62 -3.01
C ASN A 90 -15.42 3.64 -4.07
N GLN A 91 -14.10 3.47 -4.23
CA GLN A 91 -13.52 2.47 -5.15
C GLN A 91 -13.73 1.01 -4.68
N SER A 92 -14.10 0.78 -3.43
CA SER A 92 -14.30 -0.57 -2.89
C SER A 92 -15.57 -0.64 -2.05
N ALA A 93 -16.43 -1.63 -2.33
CA ALA A 93 -17.70 -1.83 -1.62
C ALA A 93 -17.51 -1.93 -0.09
N ASP A 94 -16.40 -2.51 0.36
CA ASP A 94 -16.05 -2.59 1.78
C ASP A 94 -15.90 -1.21 2.43
N THR A 95 -15.39 -0.21 1.71
CA THR A 95 -15.08 1.13 2.22
C THR A 95 -16.04 2.22 1.73
N GLN A 96 -17.01 1.88 0.88
CA GLN A 96 -17.96 2.80 0.28
C GLN A 96 -18.69 3.65 1.33
N VAL A 97 -18.82 4.95 1.04
CA VAL A 97 -19.38 5.96 1.94
C VAL A 97 -20.91 5.89 2.00
N ALA A 98 -21.56 5.77 0.83
CA ALA A 98 -23.00 5.60 0.71
C ALA A 98 -23.36 4.77 -0.53
N ALA A 99 -24.46 4.00 -0.47
CA ALA A 99 -24.98 3.24 -1.61
C ALA A 99 -25.59 4.15 -2.68
N SER A 100 -26.22 5.25 -2.26
CA SER A 100 -26.85 6.25 -3.12
C SER A 100 -26.92 7.61 -2.40
N GLY A 101 -27.16 8.69 -3.14
CA GLY A 101 -27.25 10.04 -2.58
C GLY A 101 -25.89 10.65 -2.21
N ALA A 102 -25.90 11.61 -1.29
CA ALA A 102 -24.72 12.39 -0.93
C ALA A 102 -23.57 11.51 -0.41
N GLY A 103 -22.42 11.58 -1.11
CA GLY A 103 -21.23 10.78 -0.81
C GLY A 103 -21.19 9.42 -1.51
N SER A 104 -22.20 9.01 -2.27
CA SER A 104 -22.13 7.78 -3.08
C SER A 104 -21.09 7.92 -4.20
N PRO A 105 -20.69 6.81 -4.87
CA PRO A 105 -19.90 6.87 -6.09
C PRO A 105 -20.50 7.86 -7.10
N GLY A 106 -19.70 8.82 -7.57
CA GLY A 106 -20.11 9.89 -8.50
C GLY A 106 -20.89 11.05 -7.87
N ASN A 107 -21.28 10.95 -6.60
CA ASN A 107 -21.98 11.98 -5.82
C ASN A 107 -21.14 12.46 -4.63
N GLU A 108 -19.80 12.43 -4.76
CA GLU A 108 -18.88 12.81 -3.69
C GLU A 108 -19.05 14.28 -3.28
N THR A 109 -19.11 14.49 -1.97
CA THR A 109 -19.28 15.79 -1.33
C THR A 109 -17.95 16.34 -0.83
N THR A 110 -17.88 17.64 -0.60
CA THR A 110 -16.74 18.29 0.05
C THR A 110 -16.79 18.23 1.58
N TYR A 111 -17.76 17.55 2.21
CA TYR A 111 -18.00 17.58 3.67
C TYR A 111 -17.77 16.22 4.35
N PHE A 112 -17.01 16.22 5.43
CA PHE A 112 -16.66 15.01 6.20
C PHE A 112 -17.77 14.73 7.23
N GLY A 113 -18.78 13.97 6.80
CA GLY A 113 -19.89 13.54 7.65
C GLY A 113 -19.59 12.24 8.42
N SER A 114 -20.58 11.78 9.20
CA SER A 114 -20.52 10.50 9.94
C SER A 114 -20.35 9.29 9.02
N LEU A 115 -20.96 9.31 7.83
CA LEU A 115 -20.76 8.28 6.80
C LEU A 115 -19.30 8.24 6.30
N THR A 116 -18.68 9.41 6.10
CA THR A 116 -17.25 9.52 5.75
C THR A 116 -16.38 8.99 6.89
N GLN A 117 -16.70 9.32 8.15
CA GLN A 117 -15.99 8.79 9.31
C GLN A 117 -16.06 7.25 9.38
N ALA A 118 -17.25 6.68 9.23
CA ALA A 118 -17.44 5.22 9.22
C ALA A 118 -16.68 4.55 8.07
N ALA A 119 -16.70 5.14 6.87
CA ALA A 119 -15.91 4.68 5.73
C ALA A 119 -14.39 4.74 6.00
N VAL A 120 -13.89 5.79 6.65
CA VAL A 120 -12.49 5.89 7.08
C VAL A 120 -12.14 4.84 8.14
N VAL A 121 -13.04 4.51 9.09
CA VAL A 121 -12.83 3.38 10.02
C VAL A 121 -12.63 2.08 9.25
N LYS A 122 -13.52 1.77 8.29
CA LYS A 122 -13.41 0.55 7.46
C LYS A 122 -12.12 0.54 6.64
N PHE A 123 -11.74 1.67 6.04
CA PHE A 123 -10.47 1.81 5.30
C PHE A 123 -9.25 1.62 6.19
N GLN A 124 -9.27 2.17 7.39
CA GLN A 124 -8.19 2.02 8.37
C GLN A 124 -8.03 0.55 8.78
N THR A 125 -9.13 -0.12 9.13
CA THR A 125 -9.14 -1.56 9.41
C THR A 125 -8.63 -2.39 8.22
N LYS A 126 -9.12 -2.12 7.00
CA LYS A 126 -8.71 -2.82 5.77
C LYS A 126 -7.23 -2.61 5.42
N ASN A 127 -6.61 -1.52 5.86
CA ASN A 127 -5.18 -1.22 5.68
C ASN A 127 -4.33 -1.43 6.95
N ALA A 128 -4.84 -2.12 7.98
CA ALA A 128 -4.16 -2.35 9.27
C ALA A 128 -3.67 -1.06 10.01
N ILE A 129 -4.29 0.08 9.71
CA ILE A 129 -4.02 1.37 10.34
C ILE A 129 -4.73 1.39 11.71
N SER A 130 -3.99 1.75 12.76
CA SER A 130 -4.50 1.76 14.13
C SER A 130 -4.07 3.04 14.86
N PRO A 131 -4.95 3.68 15.66
CA PRO A 131 -6.35 3.30 15.88
C PRO A 131 -7.23 3.57 14.65
N ALA A 132 -8.18 2.66 14.37
CA ALA A 132 -9.18 2.82 13.33
C ALA A 132 -10.32 3.75 13.81
N ALA A 133 -9.98 5.01 14.09
CA ALA A 133 -10.85 6.00 14.74
C ALA A 133 -11.71 6.82 13.76
N GLY A 134 -11.58 6.60 12.45
CA GLY A 134 -12.25 7.41 11.43
C GLY A 134 -11.61 8.78 11.22
N TYR A 135 -10.42 8.98 11.77
CA TYR A 135 -9.65 10.24 11.71
C TYR A 135 -8.44 10.08 10.77
N VAL A 136 -8.33 10.96 9.77
CA VAL A 136 -7.26 10.90 8.76
C VAL A 136 -5.99 11.58 9.27
N GLY A 137 -5.35 10.92 10.24
CA GLY A 137 -4.04 11.29 10.76
C GLY A 137 -2.88 10.97 9.78
N PRO A 138 -1.62 11.26 10.15
CA PRO A 138 -0.46 11.13 9.26
C PRO A 138 -0.32 9.77 8.57
N ILE A 139 -0.55 8.67 9.30
CA ILE A 139 -0.47 7.30 8.76
C ILE A 139 -1.54 7.06 7.67
N THR A 140 -2.74 7.61 7.85
CA THR A 140 -3.82 7.49 6.85
C THR A 140 -3.53 8.35 5.63
N ARG A 141 -2.95 9.54 5.82
CA ARG A 141 -2.54 10.40 4.69
C ARG A 141 -1.42 9.79 3.85
N ALA A 142 -0.44 9.16 4.49
CA ALA A 142 0.59 8.41 3.78
C ALA A 142 -0.08 7.37 2.85
N LYS A 143 -0.89 6.46 3.40
CA LYS A 143 -1.54 5.42 2.59
C LYS A 143 -2.47 5.95 1.49
N LEU A 144 -3.13 7.09 1.71
CA LEU A 144 -3.94 7.75 0.68
C LEU A 144 -3.07 8.39 -0.42
N ASN A 145 -1.95 9.02 -0.07
CA ASN A 145 -0.99 9.56 -1.03
C ASN A 145 -0.32 8.44 -1.83
N ASP A 146 0.01 7.30 -1.20
CA ASP A 146 0.52 6.10 -1.88
C ASP A 146 -0.46 5.62 -2.97
N ILE A 147 -1.76 5.59 -2.67
CA ILE A 147 -2.81 5.20 -3.64
C ILE A 147 -2.89 6.21 -4.79
N LEU A 148 -2.76 7.51 -4.51
CA LEU A 148 -2.73 8.56 -5.55
C LEU A 148 -1.47 8.48 -6.42
N SER A 149 -0.33 8.10 -5.85
CA SER A 149 0.92 7.87 -6.59
C SER A 149 0.92 6.55 -7.37
N ALA A 150 0.27 5.50 -6.87
CA ALA A 150 0.29 4.17 -7.48
C ALA A 150 -0.51 4.12 -8.79
N GLY A 151 -1.64 4.81 -8.89
CA GLY A 151 -2.37 4.91 -10.15
C GLY A 151 -1.69 5.81 -11.19
N ALA A 152 -0.78 6.70 -10.78
CA ALA A 152 -0.19 7.80 -11.56
C ALA A 152 0.54 7.35 -12.86
N GLY A 153 0.93 6.08 -12.97
CA GLY A 153 1.52 5.50 -14.18
C GLY A 153 0.85 4.17 -14.54
N GLY A 154 0.36 4.05 -15.79
CA GLY A 154 -0.33 2.84 -16.26
C GLY A 154 0.06 2.47 -17.69
N GLY A 155 0.84 1.40 -17.85
CA GLY A 155 1.31 0.86 -19.13
C GLY A 155 2.69 0.21 -19.00
N ALA A 156 2.89 -1.09 -19.20
CA ALA A 156 1.99 -2.14 -19.69
C ALA A 156 2.03 -3.39 -18.79
N GLY A 157 1.04 -4.28 -18.94
CA GLY A 157 1.05 -5.59 -18.29
C GLY A 157 1.89 -6.62 -19.05
N GLY A 158 2.57 -7.51 -18.33
CA GLY A 158 3.36 -8.61 -18.93
C GLY A 158 4.82 -8.66 -18.48
N GLY A 159 5.05 -8.78 -17.17
CA GLY A 159 6.40 -8.92 -16.61
C GLY A 159 6.45 -8.45 -15.16
N VAL A 160 6.59 -9.38 -14.21
CA VAL A 160 6.87 -9.03 -12.81
C VAL A 160 8.35 -8.72 -12.64
N THR A 161 8.70 -7.45 -12.83
CA THR A 161 9.92 -6.86 -12.28
C THR A 161 9.50 -5.88 -11.18
N PRO A 162 9.45 -6.31 -9.91
CA PRO A 162 9.13 -5.43 -8.78
C PRO A 162 10.16 -4.29 -8.66
N PRO A 163 9.91 -3.28 -7.79
CA PRO A 163 11.04 -2.54 -7.20
C PRO A 163 12.09 -3.54 -6.67
N THR A 164 13.37 -3.20 -6.72
CA THR A 164 14.45 -4.20 -6.53
C THR A 164 14.63 -4.71 -5.09
N GLY A 165 13.71 -4.37 -4.18
CA GLY A 165 13.40 -5.14 -2.97
C GLY A 165 11.99 -5.71 -3.09
N ALA A 166 11.84 -7.02 -2.88
CA ALA A 166 10.51 -7.64 -2.78
C ALA A 166 9.80 -7.15 -1.50
N GLU A 167 8.47 -7.03 -1.52
CA GLU A 167 7.73 -6.62 -0.31
C GLU A 167 7.66 -7.74 0.74
N GLY A 168 7.93 -7.39 1.99
CA GLY A 168 7.95 -8.30 3.13
C GLY A 168 6.62 -8.41 3.86
N SER A 169 6.25 -9.63 4.24
CA SER A 169 5.12 -9.90 5.15
C SER A 169 5.55 -10.78 6.31
N ILE A 170 4.92 -10.60 7.48
CA ILE A 170 5.14 -11.46 8.65
C ILE A 170 3.89 -12.24 9.03
N SER A 171 4.08 -13.51 9.36
CA SER A 171 3.14 -14.30 10.15
C SER A 171 3.74 -14.57 11.53
N ALA A 172 2.89 -14.73 12.54
CA ALA A 172 3.32 -14.97 13.92
C ALA A 172 2.43 -15.99 14.60
N THR A 173 3.04 -16.96 15.27
CA THR A 173 2.38 -18.01 16.06
C THR A 173 3.00 -18.06 17.45
N VAL A 174 2.23 -18.48 18.46
CA VAL A 174 2.80 -18.80 19.79
C VAL A 174 3.74 -19.99 19.63
N SER A 175 4.97 -19.85 20.11
CA SER A 175 5.98 -20.92 20.04
C SER A 175 5.74 -21.98 21.12
N ALA A 176 6.26 -23.18 20.89
CA ALA A 176 6.26 -24.26 21.88
C ALA A 176 7.18 -23.99 23.08
N SER A 177 8.09 -23.00 23.02
CA SER A 177 9.01 -22.68 24.12
C SER A 177 9.34 -21.19 24.22
N PRO A 178 9.34 -20.58 25.43
CA PRO A 178 8.87 -21.15 26.70
C PRO A 178 7.36 -21.48 26.68
N ILE A 179 6.98 -22.56 27.36
CA ILE A 179 5.58 -22.97 27.50
C ILE A 179 4.83 -21.92 28.33
N THR A 180 3.79 -21.33 27.74
CA THR A 180 2.90 -20.39 28.43
C THR A 180 2.16 -21.09 29.57
N GLY A 181 2.11 -20.46 30.75
CA GLY A 181 1.41 -20.99 31.93
C GLY A 181 2.27 -21.72 32.97
N GLY A 182 3.60 -21.71 32.85
CA GLY A 182 4.50 -22.20 33.90
C GLY A 182 4.53 -21.28 35.14
N THR A 183 4.78 -21.86 36.32
CA THR A 183 4.97 -21.12 37.58
C THR A 183 6.25 -20.29 37.54
N VAL A 184 6.15 -19.00 37.90
CA VAL A 184 7.28 -18.09 38.07
C VAL A 184 7.40 -17.63 39.52
N TYR A 185 8.63 -17.39 39.99
CA TYR A 185 8.91 -16.99 41.38
C TYR A 185 9.37 -15.54 41.45
N ALA A 186 8.84 -14.78 42.41
CA ALA A 186 9.21 -13.38 42.63
C ALA A 186 10.70 -13.21 42.96
N GLY A 187 11.29 -12.11 42.51
CA GLY A 187 12.75 -11.89 42.57
C GLY A 187 13.54 -12.59 41.46
N GLY A 188 12.88 -13.42 40.65
CA GLY A 188 13.45 -13.89 39.38
C GLY A 188 13.80 -12.72 38.44
N THR A 189 14.84 -12.90 37.64
CA THR A 189 15.29 -11.91 36.64
C THR A 189 15.36 -12.58 35.28
N GLY A 190 14.84 -11.93 34.23
CA GLY A 190 14.88 -12.44 32.86
C GLY A 190 14.08 -13.72 32.64
N VAL A 191 13.06 -14.01 33.45
CA VAL A 191 12.29 -15.26 33.40
C VAL A 191 11.44 -15.30 32.13
N ALA A 192 11.74 -16.22 31.22
CA ALA A 192 11.05 -16.37 29.95
C ALA A 192 9.63 -16.95 30.13
N ILE A 193 8.60 -16.24 29.65
CA ILE A 193 7.18 -16.58 29.86
C ILE A 193 6.39 -16.83 28.58
N LEU A 194 6.81 -16.27 27.44
CA LEU A 194 6.16 -16.47 26.15
C LEU A 194 7.22 -16.58 25.03
N GLY A 195 7.07 -17.56 24.15
CA GLY A 195 7.77 -17.62 22.87
C GLY A 195 6.83 -17.29 21.72
N ILE A 196 7.33 -16.61 20.70
CA ILE A 196 6.57 -16.15 19.54
C ILE A 196 7.40 -16.47 18.30
N ASP A 197 6.97 -17.43 17.52
CA ASP A 197 7.60 -17.77 16.25
C ASP A 197 7.10 -16.81 15.18
N VAL A 198 7.95 -15.85 14.80
CA VAL A 198 7.69 -14.89 13.73
C VAL A 198 8.41 -15.35 12.48
N LYS A 199 7.65 -15.59 11.40
CA LYS A 199 8.19 -15.91 10.08
C LYS A 199 8.06 -14.70 9.16
N ALA A 200 9.15 -14.33 8.49
CA ALA A 200 9.10 -13.41 7.36
C ALA A 200 8.93 -14.19 6.05
N THR A 201 8.22 -13.61 5.08
CA THR A 201 8.12 -14.11 3.70
C THR A 201 8.15 -12.93 2.73
N GLY A 202 8.60 -13.17 1.50
CA GLY A 202 8.78 -12.12 0.49
C GLY A 202 10.15 -11.45 0.57
N SER A 203 10.50 -10.89 1.73
CA SER A 203 11.81 -10.27 2.05
C SER A 203 12.18 -10.47 3.54
N ASP A 204 13.31 -9.90 3.94
CA ASP A 204 13.67 -9.68 5.34
C ASP A 204 12.69 -8.68 5.99
N VAL A 205 12.25 -8.93 7.23
CA VAL A 205 11.38 -7.99 7.96
C VAL A 205 11.98 -7.67 9.33
N LYS A 206 12.16 -6.38 9.61
CA LYS A 206 12.67 -5.88 10.89
C LYS A 206 11.51 -5.63 11.83
N VAL A 207 11.30 -6.51 12.81
CA VAL A 207 10.29 -6.33 13.86
C VAL A 207 10.73 -5.19 14.78
N ASN A 208 10.01 -4.07 14.78
CA ASN A 208 10.33 -2.88 15.58
C ASN A 208 9.50 -2.79 16.87
N ARG A 209 8.36 -3.50 16.97
CA ARG A 209 7.44 -3.40 18.11
C ARG A 209 6.75 -4.72 18.46
N LEU A 210 6.58 -4.95 19.77
CA LEU A 210 5.77 -6.01 20.35
C LEU A 210 4.88 -5.44 21.47
N ASP A 211 3.58 -5.62 21.33
CA ASP A 211 2.58 -5.33 22.37
C ASP A 211 2.22 -6.64 23.10
N VAL A 212 2.24 -6.62 24.43
CA VAL A 212 1.83 -7.74 25.31
C VAL A 212 0.68 -7.27 26.19
N ARG A 213 -0.45 -7.99 26.15
CA ARG A 213 -1.65 -7.71 26.94
C ARG A 213 -1.71 -8.55 28.21
N PHE A 214 -2.29 -7.97 29.25
CA PHE A 214 -2.51 -8.55 30.57
C PHE A 214 -3.96 -8.29 31.02
N THR A 215 -4.59 -9.25 31.68
CA THR A 215 -5.94 -9.07 32.28
C THR A 215 -5.91 -8.56 33.72
N THR A 216 -4.72 -8.43 34.30
CA THR A 216 -4.46 -7.83 35.62
C THR A 216 -3.42 -6.72 35.48
N ARG A 217 -3.32 -5.85 36.49
CA ARG A 217 -2.38 -4.71 36.50
C ARG A 217 -0.93 -5.21 36.47
N PRO A 218 -0.20 -5.08 35.34
CA PRO A 218 1.08 -5.78 35.20
C PRO A 218 2.16 -5.21 36.14
N TRP A 219 2.13 -3.91 36.45
CA TRP A 219 3.08 -3.23 37.34
C TRP A 219 2.99 -3.65 38.82
N LEU A 220 2.02 -4.50 39.21
CA LEU A 220 1.96 -5.11 40.54
C LEU A 220 2.76 -6.42 40.63
N TYR A 221 2.97 -7.10 39.50
CA TYR A 221 3.50 -8.47 39.43
C TYR A 221 4.72 -8.60 38.52
N VAL A 222 5.00 -7.58 37.71
CA VAL A 222 6.13 -7.49 36.77
C VAL A 222 6.79 -6.14 37.00
N SER A 223 8.06 -6.13 37.40
CA SER A 223 8.85 -4.90 37.57
C SER A 223 9.52 -4.44 36.27
N ALA A 224 9.87 -5.39 35.40
CA ALA A 224 10.42 -5.14 34.07
C ALA A 224 9.99 -6.24 33.09
N ILE A 225 9.86 -5.87 31.82
CA ILE A 225 9.68 -6.79 30.69
C ILE A 225 10.87 -6.65 29.75
N THR A 226 11.30 -7.77 29.17
CA THR A 226 12.39 -7.85 28.22
C THR A 226 11.95 -8.64 27.00
N VAL A 227 12.32 -8.17 25.81
CA VAL A 227 12.10 -8.88 24.55
C VAL A 227 13.46 -9.32 24.00
N ALA A 228 13.54 -10.58 23.60
CA ALA A 228 14.76 -11.24 23.15
C ALA A 228 14.59 -11.88 21.76
N ASP A 229 15.66 -11.88 20.98
CA ASP A 229 15.79 -12.64 19.72
C ASP A 229 16.49 -13.97 20.04
N GLY A 230 15.74 -15.07 20.01
CA GLY A 230 16.17 -16.32 20.62
C GLY A 230 16.38 -16.10 22.12
N ASP A 231 17.63 -16.19 22.57
CA ASP A 231 18.02 -15.96 23.97
C ASP A 231 18.70 -14.61 24.22
N THR A 232 19.08 -13.89 23.15
CA THR A 232 19.75 -12.58 23.22
C THR A 232 18.75 -11.48 23.55
N ASP A 233 18.93 -10.78 24.67
CA ASP A 233 18.08 -9.65 25.05
C ASP A 233 18.29 -8.45 24.13
N VAL A 234 17.19 -7.89 23.61
CA VAL A 234 17.17 -6.82 22.60
C VAL A 234 16.66 -5.50 23.18
N ALA A 235 15.59 -5.54 23.98
CA ALA A 235 15.07 -4.37 24.67
C ALA A 235 14.47 -4.75 26.02
N THR A 236 14.84 -4.00 27.07
CA THR A 236 14.30 -4.12 28.43
C THR A 236 13.65 -2.80 28.83
N MET A 237 12.49 -2.86 29.48
CA MET A 237 11.85 -1.68 30.08
C MET A 237 11.23 -2.01 31.43
N ALA A 238 11.29 -1.06 32.37
CA ALA A 238 10.52 -1.12 33.60
C ALA A 238 9.01 -1.06 33.28
N VAL A 239 8.19 -1.81 34.02
CA VAL A 239 6.73 -1.83 33.86
C VAL A 239 6.11 -1.05 35.00
N THR A 240 5.40 0.03 34.68
CA THR A 240 4.88 1.00 35.65
C THR A 240 3.47 1.45 35.26
N SER A 241 2.70 1.99 36.20
CA SER A 241 1.40 2.61 35.89
C SER A 241 1.50 3.79 34.90
N GLY A 242 2.67 4.43 34.75
CA GLY A 242 2.88 5.56 33.85
C GLY A 242 3.25 5.21 32.41
N ASN A 243 3.61 3.95 32.11
CA ASN A 243 3.97 3.49 30.76
C ASN A 243 3.18 2.26 30.27
N VAL A 244 2.16 1.85 31.02
CA VAL A 244 1.19 0.82 30.66
C VAL A 244 -0.06 1.48 30.11
N ILE A 245 -0.59 0.98 28.99
CA ILE A 245 -1.83 1.47 28.39
C ILE A 245 -3.01 0.70 29.01
N GLU A 246 -3.85 1.36 29.81
CA GLU A 246 -5.11 0.78 30.29
C GLU A 246 -6.16 0.88 29.16
N GLU A 247 -6.39 -0.23 28.46
CA GLU A 247 -7.30 -0.30 27.30
C GLU A 247 -8.76 -0.54 27.71
N GLN A 248 -8.97 -1.16 28.87
CA GLN A 248 -10.25 -1.21 29.55
C GLN A 248 -10.02 -1.05 31.05
N VAL A 249 -10.66 -0.06 31.65
CA VAL A 249 -10.45 0.33 33.06
C VAL A 249 -10.67 -0.87 33.99
N GLY A 250 -9.67 -1.20 34.78
CA GLY A 250 -9.67 -2.33 35.71
C GLY A 250 -9.25 -3.67 35.10
N THR A 251 -9.52 -3.92 33.81
CA THR A 251 -9.58 -5.30 33.26
C THR A 251 -8.67 -5.61 32.07
N LEU A 252 -8.12 -4.62 31.36
CA LEU A 252 -7.25 -4.89 30.21
C LEU A 252 -6.13 -3.85 30.07
N TYR A 253 -4.89 -4.34 30.05
CA TYR A 253 -3.68 -3.52 30.07
C TYR A 253 -2.71 -3.98 28.98
N THR A 254 -2.14 -3.06 28.21
CA THR A 254 -1.12 -3.33 27.18
C THR A 254 0.22 -2.73 27.60
N VAL A 255 1.24 -3.58 27.69
CA VAL A 255 2.65 -3.19 27.74
C VAL A 255 3.18 -3.17 26.31
N ARG A 256 3.81 -2.05 25.89
CA ARG A 256 4.30 -1.87 24.52
C ARG A 256 5.83 -1.73 24.51
N VAL A 257 6.51 -2.74 23.99
CA VAL A 257 7.96 -2.71 23.77
C VAL A 257 8.24 -2.28 22.33
N ALA A 258 9.06 -1.26 22.15
CA ALA A 258 9.34 -0.62 20.86
C ALA A 258 10.84 -0.35 20.68
N GLY A 259 11.28 -0.16 19.44
CA GLY A 259 12.69 0.01 19.08
C GLY A 259 13.45 -1.31 18.93
N LEU A 260 12.74 -2.43 18.80
CA LEU A 260 13.30 -3.78 18.80
C LEU A 260 14.29 -4.02 17.64
N ASN A 261 13.92 -3.63 16.42
CA ASN A 261 14.72 -3.77 15.19
C ASN A 261 15.27 -5.20 14.94
N ILE A 262 14.55 -6.23 15.39
CA ILE A 262 14.91 -7.64 15.23
C ILE A 262 14.73 -8.02 13.76
N ASN A 263 15.83 -8.26 13.05
CA ASN A 263 15.79 -8.70 11.66
C ASN A 263 15.34 -10.17 11.59
N VAL A 264 14.22 -10.43 10.92
CA VAL A 264 13.74 -11.77 10.56
C VAL A 264 14.05 -12.01 9.09
N PRO A 265 15.09 -12.80 8.75
CA PRO A 265 15.48 -13.00 7.35
C PRO A 265 14.40 -13.66 6.50
N LYS A 266 14.39 -13.35 5.21
CA LYS A 266 13.44 -13.86 4.23
C LYS A 266 13.23 -15.37 4.34
N ASP A 267 11.95 -15.76 4.38
CA ASP A 267 11.46 -17.14 4.42
C ASP A 267 11.93 -17.97 5.64
N THR A 268 12.62 -17.34 6.61
CA THR A 268 13.03 -17.93 7.90
C THR A 268 12.05 -17.60 9.03
N THR A 269 12.06 -18.42 10.07
CA THR A 269 11.32 -18.21 11.32
C THR A 269 12.29 -17.90 12.45
N LYS A 270 12.00 -16.88 13.26
CA LYS A 270 12.70 -16.55 14.51
C LYS A 270 11.75 -16.62 15.70
N THR A 271 12.19 -17.28 16.77
CA THR A 271 11.50 -17.26 18.07
C THR A 271 11.86 -15.99 18.82
N ILE A 272 10.96 -15.00 18.86
CA ILE A 272 11.04 -13.85 19.75
C ILE A 272 10.52 -14.29 21.12
N LYS A 273 11.33 -14.14 22.18
CA LYS A 273 10.93 -14.49 23.55
C LYS A 273 10.58 -13.24 24.36
N VAL A 274 9.54 -13.34 25.18
CA VAL A 274 9.20 -12.37 26.22
C VAL A 274 9.68 -12.92 27.55
N LYS A 275 10.51 -12.13 28.24
CA LYS A 275 11.05 -12.38 29.57
C LYS A 275 10.51 -11.32 30.55
N ILE A 276 10.41 -11.64 31.83
CA ILE A 276 9.98 -10.71 32.89
C ILE A 276 10.85 -10.79 34.14
N ASN A 277 10.84 -9.72 34.93
CA ASN A 277 11.30 -9.69 36.31
C ASN A 277 10.08 -9.75 37.26
N PRO A 278 9.59 -10.94 37.62
CA PRO A 278 8.42 -11.10 38.49
C PRO A 278 8.65 -10.53 39.89
N ILE A 279 7.60 -9.90 40.43
CA ILE A 279 7.53 -9.37 41.79
C ILE A 279 6.21 -9.81 42.45
N LEU A 280 6.13 -9.69 43.78
CA LEU A 280 4.87 -9.81 44.53
C LEU A 280 4.66 -8.53 45.35
N PRO A 281 3.43 -8.02 45.48
CA PRO A 281 3.10 -6.93 46.40
C PRO A 281 3.43 -7.29 47.86
N VAL A 282 3.81 -6.28 48.65
CA VAL A 282 4.05 -6.47 50.09
C VAL A 282 2.74 -6.81 50.79
N GLY A 283 2.63 -8.05 51.27
CA GLY A 283 1.44 -8.60 51.91
C GLY A 283 0.89 -9.86 51.21
N ASP A 284 1.19 -10.05 49.93
CA ASP A 284 0.81 -11.26 49.20
C ASP A 284 1.79 -12.42 49.47
N SER A 285 1.24 -13.58 49.80
CA SER A 285 2.00 -14.82 50.07
C SER A 285 1.47 -16.06 49.35
N GLY A 286 0.35 -15.92 48.60
CA GLY A 286 -0.27 -16.99 47.84
C GLY A 286 0.15 -17.01 46.36
N PRO A 287 -0.17 -18.09 45.62
CA PRO A 287 0.02 -18.14 44.17
C PRO A 287 -0.96 -17.20 43.46
N ILE A 288 -0.43 -16.30 42.63
CA ILE A 288 -1.23 -15.32 41.86
C ILE A 288 -1.22 -15.70 40.37
N THR A 289 -2.40 -15.89 39.79
CA THR A 289 -2.55 -16.14 38.35
C THR A 289 -2.56 -14.82 37.57
N VAL A 290 -1.57 -14.66 36.68
CA VAL A 290 -1.49 -13.51 35.75
C VAL A 290 -1.68 -14.03 34.32
N THR A 291 -2.81 -13.70 33.69
CA THR A 291 -3.06 -14.06 32.29
C THR A 291 -2.49 -13.00 31.36
N TYR A 292 -1.66 -13.43 30.41
CA TYR A 292 -1.04 -12.58 29.38
C TYR A 292 -1.12 -13.21 27.99
N TYR A 293 -1.09 -12.38 26.94
CA TYR A 293 -1.07 -12.81 25.53
C TYR A 293 -0.58 -11.70 24.61
N VAL A 294 -0.15 -12.03 23.40
CA VAL A 294 0.07 -11.04 22.33
C VAL A 294 -1.23 -10.91 21.53
N PRO A 295 -1.83 -9.71 21.41
CA PRO A 295 -3.05 -9.53 20.64
C PRO A 295 -2.79 -9.63 19.13
N THR A 296 -3.86 -9.86 18.36
CA THR A 296 -3.86 -9.68 16.90
C THR A 296 -3.35 -8.27 16.56
N TYR A 297 -2.40 -8.17 15.63
CA TYR A 297 -1.67 -6.93 15.27
C TYR A 297 -0.81 -6.31 16.39
N GLY A 298 -0.52 -7.06 17.46
CA GLY A 298 0.39 -6.64 18.53
C GLY A 298 1.86 -6.57 18.11
N ILE A 299 2.25 -7.34 17.09
CA ILE A 299 3.58 -7.28 16.48
C ILE A 299 3.57 -6.30 15.31
N ARG A 300 4.62 -5.49 15.17
CA ARG A 300 4.87 -4.71 13.94
C ARG A 300 6.33 -4.81 13.52
N GLY A 301 6.53 -4.98 12.22
CA GLY A 301 7.81 -4.79 11.56
C GLY A 301 7.69 -3.89 10.34
N THR A 302 8.86 -3.49 9.82
CA THR A 302 9.05 -2.82 8.52
C THR A 302 9.85 -3.73 7.59
N ASP A 303 9.74 -3.51 6.28
CA ASP A 303 10.64 -4.12 5.29
C ASP A 303 12.13 -3.87 5.64
N GLY A 304 12.99 -4.78 5.17
CA GLY A 304 14.36 -4.98 5.64
C GLY A 304 15.45 -4.23 4.89
#